data_AF-A0A5U8J746-F1
#
_entry.id   AF-A0A5U8J746-F1
#
_cell.length_a   1.000
_cell.length_b   1.000
_cell.length_c   1.000
_cell.angle_alpha   90.00
_cell.angle_beta   90.00
_cell.angle_gamma   90.00
#
_symmetry.space_group_name_H-M   'P 1'
#
loop_
_entity.id
_entity.type
_entity.pdbx_description
1 polymer ?
#
loop_
_entity_poly.entity_id
_entity_poly.type
_entity_poly.pdbx_seq_one_letter_code
_entity_poly.pdbx_strand_id
1 'polypeptide(L)'
;MKNAPNYKHLPADKATEAVVFAGADAYAHAQHWIESEGKRHGDNVPPVYLGKKQLADLANLRIVDKGRERARVYLAAVQGTINEVSQATISAIVEKLAVAGVQQVKIFKGMADREPETLHSDRMEAIRERAENGDSVFTNGTFTPVAEDEPEINLVQMADNEKAALLAERYEGIAVHPESEGVYVYRSGVWECISSLELGREMVAIYNERKTNFSKRGISNVIETLKLITPVMKEAPDNVIPFINGIFDMSTGKFSEHDPDNWITSHNGIEYSEAQPGENIHDHAPNFHKWLSHAADNDELKMQRIAAALFMILANRHDWQLFLEITGEGGSGKSVFTHIATLLAGQHNTASGNMAALDSARGRAQFVNKRMITLPDQPKYTGEGTGIKAITGGDAVEIDPKNEHQYTAVLRAVVVATNNTPMIFTERAGGVARRRVIFQFNNKVSEKDKDPALPQKIAAEIPVIVRRLLASFANPEEAKRLLLEQRNSDEALEVKRAANPVIALAVALDFLEYPNGMMMGGGKKAEEDRNPHAYLYHAYLAYMEYMGLSKPLSVTEFGKAVKEAAGEIGNKYLTREIKGRKQTNARLNERSKEFI
;
A
#
# COMPACT_ATOMS: atom_id res chain seq x y z
N MET A 1 59.80 29.27 -6.26
CA MET A 1 58.46 28.74 -6.60
C MET A 1 58.54 27.99 -7.92
N LYS A 2 57.94 26.81 -7.99
CA LYS A 2 57.82 26.02 -9.22
C LYS A 2 56.60 26.50 -10.02
N ASN A 3 56.60 26.30 -11.33
CA ASN A 3 55.43 26.60 -12.16
C ASN A 3 54.51 25.38 -12.23
N ALA A 4 53.20 25.61 -12.24
CA ALA A 4 52.23 24.57 -12.51
C ALA A 4 52.42 24.00 -13.93
N PRO A 5 51.97 22.77 -14.18
CA PRO A 5 51.89 22.23 -15.54
C PRO A 5 51.13 23.19 -16.46
N ASN A 6 51.59 23.31 -17.71
CA ASN A 6 51.07 24.23 -18.74
C ASN A 6 51.11 25.73 -18.42
N TYR A 7 51.63 26.15 -17.27
CA TYR A 7 51.78 27.57 -16.91
C TYR A 7 52.49 28.41 -18.00
N LYS A 8 53.51 27.84 -18.65
CA LYS A 8 54.27 28.54 -19.70
C LYS A 8 53.46 28.81 -20.97
N HIS A 9 52.31 28.15 -21.13
CA HIS A 9 51.43 28.32 -22.28
C HIS A 9 50.34 29.36 -22.04
N LEU A 10 50.23 29.94 -20.83
CA LEU A 10 49.25 30.99 -20.55
C LEU A 10 49.32 32.12 -21.59
N PRO A 11 48.16 32.67 -22.02
CA PRO A 11 48.11 33.70 -23.07
C PRO A 11 48.99 34.91 -22.75
N ALA A 12 49.63 35.50 -23.76
CA ALA A 12 50.50 36.67 -23.56
C ALA A 12 49.71 37.91 -23.09
N ASP A 13 48.50 38.11 -23.62
CA ASP A 13 47.58 39.17 -23.21
C ASP A 13 46.98 38.88 -21.83
N LYS A 14 47.19 39.77 -20.85
CA LYS A 14 46.76 39.64 -19.44
C LYS A 14 45.24 39.76 -19.24
N ALA A 15 44.53 40.36 -20.18
CA ALA A 15 43.07 40.45 -20.13
C ALA A 15 42.43 39.11 -20.52
N THR A 16 43.11 38.30 -21.34
CA THR A 16 42.67 36.93 -21.67
C THR A 16 42.73 36.05 -20.42
N GLU A 17 41.64 35.34 -20.16
CA GLU A 17 41.47 34.54 -18.94
C GLU A 17 42.38 33.30 -18.90
N ALA A 18 42.83 32.95 -17.70
CA ALA A 18 43.55 31.71 -17.46
C ALA A 18 42.57 30.56 -17.12
N VAL A 19 42.67 29.44 -17.83
CA VAL A 19 41.85 28.24 -17.55
C VAL A 19 42.63 27.26 -16.68
N VAL A 20 42.04 26.86 -15.55
CA VAL A 20 42.63 25.97 -14.55
C VAL A 20 41.69 24.80 -14.27
N PHE A 21 42.16 23.56 -14.40
CA PHE A 21 41.47 22.36 -13.90
C PHE A 21 42.05 21.95 -12.56
N ALA A 22 41.23 21.68 -11.55
CA ALA A 22 41.67 21.29 -10.22
C ALA A 22 40.88 20.08 -9.70
N GLY A 23 41.58 19.05 -9.23
CA GLY A 23 40.95 17.83 -8.72
C GLY A 23 41.68 16.55 -9.12
N ALA A 24 41.15 15.39 -8.68
CA ALA A 24 41.77 14.09 -8.95
C ALA A 24 41.93 13.82 -10.45
N ASP A 25 40.96 14.26 -11.26
CA ASP A 25 40.91 14.02 -12.71
C ASP A 25 41.36 15.24 -13.53
N ALA A 26 42.00 16.24 -12.90
CA ALA A 26 42.39 17.49 -13.55
C ALA A 26 43.26 17.29 -14.81
N TYR A 27 44.14 16.29 -14.82
CA TYR A 27 44.94 15.97 -16.00
C TYR A 27 44.09 15.45 -17.17
N ALA A 28 43.17 14.53 -16.90
CA ALA A 28 42.29 13.96 -17.93
C ALA A 28 41.38 15.04 -18.54
N HIS A 29 40.82 15.90 -17.70
CA HIS A 29 40.02 17.05 -18.13
C HIS A 29 40.84 18.05 -18.96
N ALA A 30 42.08 18.34 -18.56
CA ALA A 30 42.97 19.21 -19.34
C ALA A 30 43.33 18.60 -20.71
N GLN A 31 43.55 17.28 -20.80
CA GLN A 31 43.76 16.61 -22.09
C GLN A 31 42.50 16.67 -22.96
N HIS A 32 41.33 16.38 -22.39
CA HIS A 32 40.06 16.47 -23.11
C HIS A 32 39.80 17.88 -23.67
N TRP A 33 40.16 18.93 -22.92
CA TRP A 33 40.10 20.32 -23.38
C TRP A 33 41.00 20.57 -24.60
N ILE A 34 42.25 20.10 -24.57
CA ILE A 34 43.20 20.27 -25.67
C ILE A 34 42.74 19.51 -26.93
N GLU A 35 42.19 18.32 -26.75
CA GLU A 35 41.79 17.45 -27.85
C GLU A 35 40.47 17.86 -28.51
N SER A 36 39.52 18.40 -27.72
CA SER A 36 38.13 18.61 -28.17
C SER A 36 37.50 19.94 -27.73
N GLU A 37 37.20 20.14 -26.45
CA GLU A 37 36.36 21.25 -25.96
C GLU A 37 36.99 22.63 -26.21
N GLY A 38 38.31 22.78 -26.02
CA GLY A 38 39.02 24.02 -26.31
C GLY A 38 38.89 24.42 -27.78
N LYS A 39 39.06 23.46 -28.71
CA LYS A 39 38.89 23.71 -30.16
C LYS A 39 37.47 24.14 -30.52
N ARG A 40 36.45 23.58 -29.87
CA ARG A 40 35.04 24.00 -30.06
C ARG A 40 34.80 25.44 -29.63
N HIS A 41 35.53 25.90 -28.62
CA HIS A 41 35.47 27.28 -28.12
C HIS A 41 36.52 28.23 -28.75
N GLY A 42 37.29 27.76 -29.75
CA GLY A 42 38.34 28.55 -30.38
C GLY A 42 39.59 28.79 -29.52
N ASP A 43 39.71 28.09 -28.40
CA ASP A 43 40.84 28.15 -27.48
C ASP A 43 41.83 27.00 -27.74
N ASN A 44 43.00 27.36 -28.26
CA ASN A 44 44.09 26.41 -28.55
C ASN A 44 45.18 26.41 -27.46
N VAL A 45 44.94 27.07 -26.32
CA VAL A 45 45.91 27.17 -25.22
C VAL A 45 45.74 25.98 -24.26
N PRO A 46 46.80 25.18 -24.02
CA PRO A 46 46.75 24.13 -23.01
C PRO A 46 46.42 24.69 -21.61
N PRO A 47 45.34 24.25 -20.95
CA PRO A 47 44.94 24.78 -19.66
C PRO A 47 45.88 24.28 -18.56
N VAL A 48 46.02 25.07 -17.51
CA VAL A 48 46.78 24.68 -16.31
C VAL A 48 45.99 23.58 -15.59
N TYR A 49 46.67 22.56 -15.07
CA TYR A 49 46.02 21.52 -14.28
C TYR A 49 46.70 21.31 -12.92
N LEU A 50 45.87 21.12 -11.91
CA LEU A 50 46.24 20.92 -10.51
C LEU A 50 45.70 19.56 -10.05
N GLY A 51 46.48 18.51 -10.32
CA GLY A 51 46.19 17.16 -9.84
C GLY A 51 46.67 16.95 -8.40
N LYS A 52 46.52 15.72 -7.88
CA LYS A 52 46.88 15.35 -6.50
C LYS A 52 48.28 15.82 -6.06
N LYS A 53 49.29 15.71 -6.94
CA LYS A 53 50.67 16.15 -6.67
C LYS A 53 50.81 17.67 -6.62
N GLN A 54 50.11 18.39 -7.49
CA GLN A 54 50.16 19.85 -7.56
C GLN A 54 49.38 20.49 -6.40
N LEU A 55 48.24 19.92 -6.03
CA LEU A 55 47.43 20.40 -4.90
C LEU A 55 48.19 20.22 -3.57
N ALA A 56 48.93 19.12 -3.40
CA ALA A 56 49.77 18.91 -2.22
C ALA A 56 50.95 19.90 -2.10
N ASP A 57 51.43 20.47 -3.21
CA ASP A 57 52.53 21.46 -3.25
C ASP A 57 52.03 22.86 -3.68
N LEU A 58 50.73 23.14 -3.52
CA LEU A 58 50.10 24.36 -4.03
C LEU A 58 50.75 25.63 -3.47
N ALA A 59 51.17 25.58 -2.21
CA ALA A 59 51.87 26.67 -1.53
C ALA A 59 53.13 27.15 -2.27
N ASN A 60 53.86 26.24 -2.92
CA ASN A 60 55.11 26.54 -3.64
C ASN A 60 54.95 26.66 -5.15
N LEU A 61 53.71 26.54 -5.65
CA LEU A 61 53.37 26.50 -7.06
C LEU A 61 52.85 27.86 -7.56
N ARG A 62 53.26 28.25 -8.76
CA ARG A 62 52.67 29.36 -9.53
C ARG A 62 51.64 28.79 -10.49
N ILE A 63 50.38 29.16 -10.28
CA ILE A 63 49.24 28.71 -11.10
C ILE A 63 48.85 29.71 -12.18
N VAL A 64 49.12 31.00 -11.95
CA VAL A 64 48.86 32.10 -12.87
C VAL A 64 49.99 33.11 -12.84
N ASP A 65 50.18 33.84 -13.93
CA ASP A 65 51.16 34.90 -14.06
C ASP A 65 50.70 36.20 -13.39
N LYS A 66 51.67 36.98 -12.89
CA LYS A 66 51.39 38.22 -12.16
C LYS A 66 50.63 39.22 -13.04
N GLY A 67 49.59 39.83 -12.47
CA GLY A 67 48.79 40.88 -13.12
C GLY A 67 47.77 40.37 -14.14
N ARG A 68 47.50 39.06 -14.18
CA ARG A 68 46.39 38.47 -14.94
C ARG A 68 45.07 38.98 -14.38
N GLU A 69 44.15 39.44 -15.23
CA GLU A 69 42.89 40.05 -14.75
C GLU A 69 41.83 39.00 -14.39
N ARG A 70 41.76 37.89 -15.14
CA ARG A 70 40.66 36.92 -15.06
C ARG A 70 41.16 35.48 -15.05
N ALA A 71 40.47 34.62 -14.29
CA ALA A 71 40.71 33.17 -14.30
C ALA A 71 39.40 32.37 -14.21
N ARG A 72 39.40 31.17 -14.80
CA ARG A 72 38.36 30.15 -14.65
C ARG A 72 38.94 28.91 -14.00
N VAL A 73 38.24 28.39 -13.01
CA VAL A 73 38.61 27.16 -12.30
C VAL A 73 37.51 26.12 -12.49
N TYR A 74 37.85 24.99 -13.08
CA TYR A 74 36.96 23.84 -13.22
C TYR A 74 37.33 22.78 -12.18
N LEU A 75 36.36 22.38 -11.36
CA LEU A 75 36.53 21.28 -10.42
C LEU A 75 36.42 19.95 -11.19
N ALA A 76 37.55 19.28 -11.33
CA ALA A 76 37.71 18.00 -12.03
C ALA A 76 37.66 16.83 -11.02
N ALA A 77 36.48 16.63 -10.46
CA ALA A 77 36.12 15.52 -9.58
C ALA A 77 34.60 15.25 -9.67
N VAL A 78 34.18 14.00 -9.45
CA VAL A 78 32.76 13.63 -9.41
C VAL A 78 32.17 14.04 -8.06
N GLN A 79 31.15 14.90 -8.08
CA GLN A 79 30.45 15.40 -6.89
C GLN A 79 29.77 14.23 -6.14
N GLY A 80 29.91 14.15 -4.81
CA GLY A 80 29.39 13.04 -4.02
C GLY A 80 30.27 11.77 -4.02
N THR A 81 31.53 11.87 -4.44
CA THR A 81 32.52 10.78 -4.35
C THR A 81 33.68 11.15 -3.42
N ILE A 82 34.45 10.15 -2.96
CA ILE A 82 35.67 10.34 -2.13
C ILE A 82 36.76 11.23 -2.76
N ASN A 83 36.62 11.60 -4.04
CA ASN A 83 37.59 12.39 -4.80
C ASN A 83 37.17 13.87 -4.96
N GLU A 84 36.12 14.32 -4.29
CA GLU A 84 35.64 15.72 -4.34
C GLU A 84 36.71 16.73 -3.88
N VAL A 85 36.76 17.89 -4.54
CA VAL A 85 37.69 18.97 -4.16
C VAL A 85 37.09 19.72 -2.97
N SER A 86 37.73 19.62 -1.80
CA SER A 86 37.23 20.26 -0.58
C SER A 86 37.18 21.80 -0.70
N GLN A 87 36.25 22.42 0.03
CA GLN A 87 36.13 23.89 0.10
C GLN A 87 37.41 24.59 0.56
N ALA A 88 38.16 23.96 1.47
CA ALA A 88 39.47 24.44 1.89
C ALA A 88 40.49 24.48 0.71
N THR A 89 40.45 23.49 -0.17
CA THR A 89 41.31 23.44 -1.37
C THR A 89 40.90 24.51 -2.39
N ILE A 90 39.59 24.73 -2.56
CA ILE A 90 39.05 25.78 -3.44
C ILE A 90 39.50 27.15 -2.93
N SER A 91 39.33 27.40 -1.63
CA SER A 91 39.78 28.64 -0.96
C SER A 91 41.27 28.89 -1.17
N ALA A 92 42.11 27.86 -1.09
CA ALA A 92 43.55 27.97 -1.31
C ALA A 92 43.92 28.32 -2.76
N ILE A 93 43.20 27.77 -3.74
CA ILE A 93 43.38 28.11 -5.16
C ILE A 93 42.96 29.56 -5.39
N VAL A 94 41.81 29.97 -4.85
CA VAL A 94 41.30 31.35 -4.95
C VAL A 94 42.27 32.34 -4.32
N GLU A 95 42.78 32.07 -3.12
CA GLU A 95 43.77 32.93 -2.46
C GLU A 95 45.05 33.05 -3.29
N LYS A 96 45.52 31.96 -3.92
CA LYS A 96 46.66 32.00 -4.85
C LYS A 96 46.41 32.88 -6.07
N LEU A 97 45.20 32.85 -6.62
CA LEU A 97 44.81 33.71 -7.74
C LEU A 97 44.73 35.18 -7.29
N ALA A 98 44.14 35.44 -6.13
CA ALA A 98 44.03 36.77 -5.53
C ALA A 98 45.41 37.40 -5.28
N VAL A 99 46.32 36.69 -4.62
CA VAL A 99 47.69 37.14 -4.35
C VAL A 99 48.50 37.35 -5.65
N ALA A 100 48.16 36.66 -6.73
CA ALA A 100 48.78 36.89 -8.04
C ALA A 100 48.23 38.13 -8.79
N GLY A 101 47.18 38.77 -8.25
CA GLY A 101 46.56 39.97 -8.79
C GLY A 101 45.33 39.73 -9.67
N VAL A 102 44.72 38.54 -9.60
CA VAL A 102 43.48 38.23 -10.35
C VAL A 102 42.29 38.98 -9.77
N GLN A 103 41.58 39.71 -10.62
CA GLN A 103 40.45 40.54 -10.25
C GLN A 103 39.11 39.80 -10.34
N GLN A 104 39.00 38.79 -11.20
CA GLN A 104 37.79 37.98 -11.30
C GLN A 104 38.10 36.51 -11.46
N VAL A 105 37.43 35.67 -10.66
CA VAL A 105 37.52 34.21 -10.74
C VAL A 105 36.13 33.62 -10.93
N LYS A 106 35.96 32.74 -11.92
CA LYS A 106 34.74 31.92 -12.07
C LYS A 106 35.05 30.47 -11.72
N ILE A 107 34.25 29.88 -10.85
CA ILE A 107 34.42 28.51 -10.36
C ILE A 107 33.26 27.66 -10.87
N PHE A 108 33.59 26.60 -11.60
CA PHE A 108 32.63 25.69 -12.22
C PHE A 108 32.69 24.33 -11.52
N LYS A 109 31.53 23.78 -11.14
CA LYS A 109 31.35 22.43 -10.58
C LYS A 109 31.41 21.35 -11.68
N GLY A 110 32.47 21.38 -12.48
CA GLY A 110 32.67 20.53 -13.65
C GLY A 110 32.41 21.24 -14.99
N MET A 111 32.77 20.60 -16.11
CA MET A 111 32.68 21.22 -17.45
C MET A 111 31.24 21.46 -17.93
N ALA A 112 30.27 20.68 -17.43
CA ALA A 112 28.86 20.80 -17.80
C ALA A 112 28.11 21.90 -17.01
N ASP A 113 28.77 22.50 -16.01
CA ASP A 113 28.18 23.54 -15.17
C ASP A 113 27.91 24.82 -15.98
N ARG A 114 26.67 25.32 -15.88
CA ARG A 114 26.21 26.52 -16.59
C ARG A 114 26.03 27.73 -15.66
N GLU A 115 26.14 27.54 -14.35
CA GLU A 115 25.92 28.56 -13.33
C GLU A 115 27.14 28.65 -12.38
N PRO A 116 28.29 29.14 -12.88
CA PRO A 116 29.50 29.20 -12.08
C PRO A 116 29.40 30.22 -10.95
N GLU A 117 29.98 29.89 -9.79
CA GLU A 117 30.23 30.89 -8.74
C GLU A 117 31.23 31.92 -9.27
N THR A 118 30.87 33.19 -9.22
CA THR A 118 31.75 34.29 -9.68
C THR A 118 32.21 35.13 -8.49
N LEU A 119 33.52 35.20 -8.33
CA LEU A 119 34.20 36.09 -7.38
C LEU A 119 34.62 37.34 -8.13
N HIS A 120 34.05 38.48 -7.74
CA HIS A 120 34.32 39.79 -8.33
C HIS A 120 35.49 40.51 -7.64
N SER A 121 35.90 41.65 -8.19
CA SER A 121 37.12 42.38 -7.82
C SER A 121 37.17 42.77 -6.34
N ASP A 122 36.04 43.18 -5.78
CA ASP A 122 35.86 43.50 -4.36
C ASP A 122 36.19 42.30 -3.45
N ARG A 123 35.65 41.13 -3.78
CA ARG A 123 35.88 39.89 -3.02
C ARG A 123 37.31 39.37 -3.21
N MET A 124 37.86 39.49 -4.42
CA MET A 124 39.25 39.10 -4.72
C MET A 124 40.26 40.00 -4.00
N GLU A 125 40.01 41.31 -3.93
CA GLU A 125 40.85 42.28 -3.23
C GLU A 125 40.82 42.04 -1.71
N ALA A 126 39.65 41.80 -1.12
CA ALA A 126 39.53 41.45 0.30
C ALA A 126 40.30 40.17 0.66
N ILE A 127 40.25 39.14 -0.18
CA ILE A 127 41.02 37.90 0.02
C ILE A 127 42.53 38.17 -0.07
N ARG A 128 42.95 39.00 -1.01
CA ARG A 128 44.35 39.39 -1.17
C ARG A 128 44.86 40.17 0.04
N GLU A 129 44.13 41.19 0.48
CA GLU A 129 44.50 41.99 1.65
C GLU A 129 44.58 41.14 2.93
N ARG A 130 43.61 40.23 3.12
CA ARG A 130 43.62 39.29 4.24
C ARG A 130 44.88 38.41 4.26
N ALA A 131 45.26 37.88 3.09
CA ALA A 131 46.47 37.08 2.94
C ALA A 131 47.75 37.91 3.16
N GLU A 132 47.80 39.15 2.66
CA GLU A 132 48.93 40.07 2.85
C GLU A 132 49.08 40.53 4.32
N ASN A 133 47.97 40.61 5.08
CA ASN A 133 47.93 40.98 6.50
C ASN A 133 48.21 39.82 7.46
N GLY A 134 48.60 38.64 6.95
CA GLY A 134 49.04 37.50 7.76
C GLY A 134 47.96 36.48 8.12
N ASP A 135 46.72 36.65 7.65
CA ASP A 135 45.61 35.72 7.83
C ASP A 135 45.39 34.88 6.55
N SER A 136 46.49 34.31 6.06
CA SER A 136 46.56 33.46 4.87
C SER A 136 46.24 32.00 5.22
N VAL A 137 45.55 31.28 4.32
CA VAL A 137 45.40 29.81 4.44
C VAL A 137 46.73 29.04 4.27
N PHE A 138 47.82 29.75 3.97
CA PHE A 138 49.17 29.21 3.91
C PHE A 138 50.01 29.73 5.08
N THR A 139 50.16 28.94 6.15
CA THR A 139 51.09 29.27 7.25
C THR A 139 52.46 28.61 7.03
N ASN A 140 53.54 29.38 7.13
CA ASN A 140 54.93 28.89 6.97
C ASN A 140 55.21 28.09 5.67
N GLY A 141 54.52 28.42 4.57
CA GLY A 141 54.74 27.75 3.27
C GLY A 141 54.11 26.36 3.15
N THR A 142 53.29 25.96 4.12
CA THR A 142 52.45 24.76 4.10
C THR A 142 50.98 25.14 4.09
N PHE A 143 50.18 24.40 3.32
CA PHE A 143 48.73 24.50 3.39
C PHE A 143 48.27 23.89 4.72
N THR A 144 47.69 24.71 5.59
CA THR A 144 46.98 24.27 6.79
C THR A 144 45.52 24.60 6.55
N PRO A 145 44.65 23.60 6.28
CA PRO A 145 43.22 23.88 6.15
C PRO A 145 42.73 24.55 7.43
N VAL A 146 42.07 25.69 7.30
CA VAL A 146 41.31 26.30 8.40
C VAL A 146 40.32 25.23 8.86
N ALA A 147 40.41 24.82 10.12
CA ALA A 147 39.38 23.97 10.71
C ALA A 147 38.05 24.70 10.54
N GLU A 148 37.08 24.07 9.88
CA GLU A 148 35.72 24.56 9.84
C GLU A 148 35.16 24.49 11.26
N ASP A 149 35.37 25.56 12.05
CA ASP A 149 34.49 25.89 13.16
C ASP A 149 33.22 26.51 12.56
N GLU A 150 32.44 25.71 11.83
CA GLU A 150 31.00 25.87 12.00
C GLU A 150 30.73 25.52 13.46
N PRO A 151 29.95 26.32 14.22
CA PRO A 151 29.71 26.00 15.62
C PRO A 151 29.17 24.57 15.68
N GLU A 152 29.98 23.63 16.20
CA GLU A 152 29.58 22.24 16.40
C GLU A 152 28.32 22.28 17.28
N ILE A 153 27.15 22.15 16.66
CA ILE A 153 25.88 22.08 17.39
C ILE A 153 25.93 20.78 18.18
N ASN A 154 26.31 20.89 19.45
CA ASN A 154 26.39 19.77 20.35
C ASN A 154 24.96 19.34 20.70
N LEU A 155 24.49 18.30 20.03
CA LEU A 155 23.16 17.73 20.23
C LEU A 155 22.90 17.34 21.69
N VAL A 156 23.91 17.11 22.55
CA VAL A 156 23.68 16.80 23.98
C VAL A 156 22.99 17.97 24.69
N GLN A 157 23.30 19.21 24.30
CA GLN A 157 22.79 20.41 24.95
C GLN A 157 21.42 20.85 24.42
N MET A 158 20.99 20.32 23.27
CA MET A 158 19.69 20.61 22.68
C MET A 158 18.55 19.95 23.46
N ALA A 159 17.40 20.61 23.50
CA ALA A 159 16.18 20.02 24.04
C ALA A 159 15.66 18.90 23.13
N ASP A 160 14.90 17.96 23.68
CA ASP A 160 14.44 16.78 22.94
C ASP A 160 13.48 17.16 21.78
N ASN A 161 12.75 18.27 21.88
CA ASN A 161 11.93 18.80 20.80
C ASN A 161 12.76 19.35 19.64
N GLU A 162 13.90 19.98 19.92
CA GLU A 162 14.80 20.48 18.88
C GLU A 162 15.49 19.33 18.14
N LYS A 163 15.93 18.30 18.88
CA LYS A 163 16.45 17.06 18.28
C LYS A 163 15.39 16.33 17.46
N ALA A 164 14.15 16.30 17.94
CA ALA A 164 13.03 15.69 17.24
C ALA A 164 12.71 16.45 15.94
N ALA A 165 12.79 17.79 15.94
CA ALA A 165 12.64 18.59 14.72
C ALA A 165 13.73 18.25 13.69
N LEU A 166 15.00 18.13 14.12
CA LEU A 166 16.09 17.68 13.25
C LEU A 166 15.87 16.28 12.67
N LEU A 167 15.27 15.37 13.46
CA LEU A 167 14.89 14.04 12.97
C LEU A 167 13.74 14.11 11.96
N ALA A 168 12.75 14.97 12.18
CA ALA A 168 11.65 15.18 11.25
C ALA A 168 12.14 15.70 9.89
N GLU A 169 13.12 16.60 9.88
CA GLU A 169 13.73 17.18 8.67
C GLU A 169 14.42 16.14 7.75
N ARG A 170 14.66 14.91 8.23
CA ARG A 170 15.20 13.82 7.41
C ARG A 170 14.20 13.24 6.42
N TYR A 171 12.92 13.59 6.53
CA TYR A 171 11.85 13.00 5.75
C TYR A 171 11.09 14.09 4.99
N GLU A 172 10.73 13.81 3.74
CA GLU A 172 9.91 14.71 2.91
C GLU A 172 8.54 14.98 3.54
N GLY A 173 7.98 13.98 4.22
CA GLY A 173 6.79 14.09 5.04
C GLY A 173 6.85 13.10 6.19
N ILE A 174 6.41 13.54 7.37
CA ILE A 174 6.29 12.71 8.57
C ILE A 174 5.00 13.06 9.31
N ALA A 175 4.29 12.03 9.78
CA ALA A 175 2.98 12.17 10.41
C ALA A 175 2.79 11.10 11.52
N VAL A 176 1.82 11.31 12.40
CA VAL A 176 1.43 10.34 13.43
C VAL A 176 0.01 9.86 13.20
N HIS A 177 -0.20 8.55 13.27
CA HIS A 177 -1.52 7.98 13.20
C HIS A 177 -2.29 8.19 14.52
N PRO A 178 -3.51 8.74 14.50
CA PRO A 178 -4.21 9.18 15.71
C PRO A 178 -4.57 8.05 16.68
N GLU A 179 -4.85 6.84 16.20
CA GLU A 179 -5.31 5.73 17.05
C GLU A 179 -4.18 4.84 17.57
N SER A 180 -3.13 4.64 16.77
CA SER A 180 -2.04 3.71 17.09
C SER A 180 -0.78 4.40 17.57
N GLU A 181 -0.72 5.74 17.46
CA GLU A 181 0.46 6.56 17.73
C GLU A 181 1.70 6.15 16.92
N GLY A 182 1.50 5.36 15.86
CA GLY A 182 2.53 4.97 14.93
C GLY A 182 3.00 6.16 14.10
N VAL A 183 4.31 6.26 13.87
CA VAL A 183 4.90 7.28 13.02
C VAL A 183 4.87 6.78 11.57
N TYR A 184 4.47 7.64 10.65
CA TYR A 184 4.41 7.38 9.22
C TYR A 184 5.27 8.38 8.48
N VAL A 185 5.98 7.92 7.44
CA VAL A 185 6.80 8.75 6.56
C VAL A 185 6.28 8.67 5.14
N TYR A 186 6.28 9.80 4.44
CA TYR A 186 5.86 9.85 3.04
C TYR A 186 7.00 9.39 2.14
N ARG A 187 6.79 8.30 1.41
CA ARG A 187 7.76 7.70 0.48
C ARG A 187 7.03 7.14 -0.72
N SER A 188 7.54 7.39 -1.92
CA SER A 188 7.04 6.78 -3.16
C SER A 188 5.51 6.92 -3.35
N GLY A 189 4.93 8.06 -2.98
CA GLY A 189 3.50 8.34 -3.16
C GLY A 189 2.58 7.90 -2.02
N VAL A 190 3.09 7.20 -0.99
CA VAL A 190 2.29 6.66 0.12
C VAL A 190 2.92 6.97 1.49
N TRP A 191 2.10 6.91 2.53
CA TRP A 191 2.48 7.02 3.94
C TRP A 191 2.81 5.63 4.50
N GLU A 192 4.09 5.36 4.76
CA GLU A 192 4.57 4.08 5.28
C GLU A 192 4.82 4.15 6.79
N CYS A 193 4.30 3.18 7.53
CA CYS A 193 4.57 3.08 8.97
C CYS A 193 6.04 2.73 9.21
N ILE A 194 6.74 3.54 9.98
CA ILE A 194 8.16 3.37 10.31
C ILE A 194 8.32 2.88 11.76
N SER A 195 9.23 1.93 11.97
CA SER A 195 9.49 1.40 13.32
C SER A 195 10.32 2.37 14.15
N SER A 196 10.14 2.35 15.48
CA SER A 196 11.00 3.11 16.40
C SER A 196 12.49 2.74 16.29
N LEU A 197 12.81 1.53 15.81
CA LEU A 197 14.18 1.12 15.55
C LEU A 197 14.78 1.86 14.35
N GLU A 198 14.02 2.04 13.27
CA GLU A 198 14.47 2.77 12.09
C GLU A 198 14.61 4.27 12.40
N LEU A 199 13.62 4.87 13.07
CA LEU A 199 13.74 6.24 13.60
C LEU A 199 14.97 6.40 14.50
N GLY A 200 15.24 5.41 15.35
CA GLY A 200 16.42 5.41 16.22
C GLY A 200 17.73 5.32 15.46
N ARG A 201 17.79 4.58 14.34
CA ARG A 201 18.97 4.52 13.47
C ARG A 201 19.23 5.84 12.76
N GLU A 202 18.18 6.50 12.26
CA GLU A 202 18.31 7.83 11.66
C GLU A 202 18.74 8.88 12.68
N MET A 203 18.23 8.82 13.91
CA MET A 203 18.71 9.70 14.97
C MET A 203 20.19 9.45 15.30
N VAL A 204 20.64 8.19 15.33
CA VAL A 204 22.06 7.85 15.49
C VAL A 204 22.91 8.41 14.34
N ALA A 205 22.41 8.39 13.10
CA ALA A 205 23.10 9.01 11.97
C ALA A 205 23.28 10.52 12.19
N ILE A 206 22.24 11.23 12.64
CA ILE A 206 22.32 12.66 13.01
C ILE A 206 23.36 12.91 14.10
N TYR A 207 23.39 12.08 15.14
CA TYR A 207 24.40 12.17 16.21
C TYR A 207 25.83 11.98 15.68
N ASN A 208 26.04 10.99 14.80
CA ASN A 208 27.36 10.68 14.24
C ASN A 208 27.85 11.79 13.29
N GLU A 209 26.99 12.31 12.43
CA GLU A 209 27.30 13.43 11.52
C GLU A 209 27.77 14.67 12.29
N ARG A 210 27.14 14.94 13.44
CA ARG A 210 27.51 16.04 14.34
C ARG A 210 28.52 15.64 15.42
N LYS A 211 29.17 14.48 15.27
CA LYS A 211 30.20 13.95 16.18
C LYS A 211 29.83 14.00 17.67
N THR A 212 28.54 13.84 17.96
CA THR A 212 27.99 14.00 19.30
C THR A 212 27.63 12.63 19.89
N ASN A 213 27.90 12.43 21.18
CA ASN A 213 27.53 11.19 21.87
C ASN A 213 26.00 11.07 22.05
N PHE A 214 25.51 9.83 22.11
CA PHE A 214 24.10 9.53 22.35
C PHE A 214 23.93 8.45 23.41
N SER A 215 22.71 8.34 23.93
CA SER A 215 22.30 7.23 24.78
C SER A 215 21.00 6.63 24.26
N LYS A 216 20.77 5.34 24.52
CA LYS A 216 19.52 4.66 24.14
C LYS A 216 18.29 5.40 24.68
N ARG A 217 18.34 5.84 25.95
CA ARG A 217 17.24 6.59 26.58
C ARG A 217 17.00 7.94 25.90
N GLY A 218 18.08 8.67 25.57
CA GLY A 218 17.97 9.94 24.85
C GLY A 218 17.29 9.77 23.49
N ILE A 219 17.68 8.75 22.73
CA ILE A 219 17.04 8.44 21.44
C ILE A 219 15.55 8.11 21.63
N SER A 220 15.20 7.28 22.61
CA SER A 220 13.80 6.97 22.90
C SER A 220 12.99 8.22 23.26
N ASN A 221 13.54 9.13 24.08
CA ASN A 221 12.87 10.39 24.42
C ASN A 221 12.65 11.28 23.18
N VAL A 222 13.64 11.36 22.28
CA VAL A 222 13.51 12.11 21.04
C VAL A 222 12.42 11.54 20.16
N ILE A 223 12.32 10.21 20.03
CA ILE A 223 11.26 9.56 19.25
C ILE A 223 9.87 9.79 19.86
N GLU A 224 9.73 9.70 21.18
CA GLU A 224 8.44 10.02 21.83
C GLU A 224 8.09 11.50 21.70
N THR A 225 9.08 12.39 21.76
CA THR A 225 8.87 13.83 21.51
C THR A 225 8.52 14.12 20.06
N LEU A 226 9.11 13.39 19.10
CA LEU A 226 8.78 13.48 17.68
C LEU A 226 7.29 13.27 17.44
N LYS A 227 6.68 12.28 18.10
CA LYS A 227 5.24 12.02 17.99
C LYS A 227 4.38 13.20 18.43
N LEU A 228 4.85 14.01 19.38
CA LEU A 228 4.12 15.16 19.90
C LEU A 228 4.20 16.39 19.01
N ILE A 229 5.31 16.56 18.27
CA ILE A 229 5.54 17.75 17.42
C ILE A 229 5.12 17.55 15.96
N THR A 230 4.93 16.30 15.56
CA THR A 230 4.64 15.91 14.18
C THR A 230 3.13 16.04 13.88
N PRO A 231 2.72 16.43 12.66
CA PRO A 231 1.31 16.49 12.28
C PRO A 231 0.58 15.16 12.45
N VAL A 232 -0.70 15.22 12.79
CA VAL A 232 -1.57 14.04 12.86
C VAL A 232 -2.15 13.74 11.48
N MET A 233 -2.10 12.47 11.08
CA MET A 233 -2.70 12.02 9.81
C MET A 233 -4.20 12.28 9.78
N LYS A 234 -4.73 12.60 8.60
CA LYS A 234 -6.18 12.66 8.37
C LYS A 234 -6.65 11.38 7.67
N GLU A 235 -7.96 11.24 7.54
CA GLU A 235 -8.55 10.11 6.83
C GLU A 235 -8.29 10.22 5.32
N ALA A 236 -7.94 9.09 4.72
CA ALA A 236 -7.85 8.97 3.27
C ALA A 236 -9.26 9.06 2.64
N PRO A 237 -9.39 9.60 1.41
CA PRO A 237 -10.65 9.60 0.69
C PRO A 237 -11.18 8.17 0.46
N ASP A 238 -12.48 7.94 0.68
CA ASP A 238 -13.09 6.61 0.49
C ASP A 238 -13.42 6.29 -0.98
N ASN A 239 -13.37 7.28 -1.87
CA ASN A 239 -13.75 7.18 -3.29
C ASN A 239 -12.55 7.06 -4.24
N VAL A 240 -11.38 6.68 -3.75
CA VAL A 240 -10.17 6.61 -4.57
C VAL A 240 -9.55 5.20 -4.61
N ILE A 241 -8.87 4.91 -5.71
CA ILE A 241 -8.11 3.68 -5.90
C ILE A 241 -6.65 4.05 -6.12
N PRO A 242 -5.77 3.77 -5.15
CA PRO A 242 -4.35 4.06 -5.30
C PRO A 242 -3.63 2.98 -6.13
N PHE A 243 -2.91 3.45 -7.13
CA PHE A 243 -2.01 2.70 -8.02
C PHE A 243 -0.56 3.07 -7.72
N ILE A 244 0.42 2.38 -8.31
CA ILE A 244 1.85 2.67 -8.04
C ILE A 244 2.29 4.05 -8.58
N ASN A 245 1.61 4.55 -9.61
CA ASN A 245 1.95 5.78 -10.33
C ASN A 245 0.94 6.92 -10.09
N GLY A 246 0.04 6.79 -9.10
CA GLY A 246 -0.96 7.81 -8.80
C GLY A 246 -2.26 7.26 -8.23
N ILE A 247 -3.31 8.06 -8.29
CA ILE A 247 -4.61 7.80 -7.67
C ILE A 247 -5.70 7.95 -8.72
N PHE A 248 -6.62 6.98 -8.79
CA PHE A 248 -7.83 7.09 -9.58
C PHE A 248 -9.01 7.49 -8.69
N ASP A 249 -9.63 8.63 -8.98
CA ASP A 249 -10.84 9.09 -8.29
C ASP A 249 -12.09 8.52 -8.98
N MET A 250 -12.83 7.67 -8.26
CA MET A 250 -14.04 7.02 -8.77
C MET A 250 -15.22 7.99 -8.93
N SER A 251 -15.21 9.13 -8.26
CA SER A 251 -16.27 10.14 -8.37
C SER A 251 -16.15 10.94 -9.66
N THR A 252 -14.92 11.28 -10.05
CA THR A 252 -14.64 12.07 -11.26
C THR A 252 -14.23 11.22 -12.46
N GLY A 253 -13.84 9.96 -12.24
CA GLY A 253 -13.30 9.07 -13.26
C GLY A 253 -11.91 9.48 -13.76
N LYS A 254 -11.18 10.29 -12.99
CA LYS A 254 -9.88 10.86 -13.39
C LYS A 254 -8.73 10.23 -12.61
N PHE A 255 -7.60 10.11 -13.29
CA PHE A 255 -6.33 9.72 -12.69
C PHE A 255 -5.46 10.96 -12.45
N SER A 256 -4.80 11.03 -11.30
CA SER A 256 -3.87 12.09 -10.93
C SER A 256 -2.62 11.52 -10.26
N GLU A 257 -1.56 12.31 -10.19
CA GLU A 257 -0.38 11.98 -9.39
C GLU A 257 -0.73 11.84 -7.90
N HIS A 258 0.18 11.22 -7.15
CA HIS A 258 0.04 11.14 -5.70
C HIS A 258 0.12 12.53 -5.06
N ASP A 259 -0.64 12.69 -3.98
CA ASP A 259 -0.62 13.89 -3.16
C ASP A 259 -0.53 13.44 -1.69
N PRO A 260 0.48 13.89 -0.91
CA PRO A 260 0.60 13.54 0.51
C PRO A 260 -0.64 13.93 1.32
N ASP A 261 -1.40 14.95 0.91
CA ASP A 261 -2.62 15.39 1.60
C ASP A 261 -3.79 14.42 1.44
N ASN A 262 -3.68 13.40 0.57
CA ASN A 262 -4.66 12.32 0.46
C ASN A 262 -4.47 11.19 1.48
N TRP A 263 -3.40 11.22 2.29
CA TRP A 263 -3.16 10.27 3.39
C TRP A 263 -3.21 8.78 3.00
N ILE A 264 -2.87 8.47 1.75
CA ILE A 264 -2.85 7.10 1.24
C ILE A 264 -1.71 6.32 1.91
N THR A 265 -2.03 5.21 2.56
CA THR A 265 -1.04 4.36 3.25
C THR A 265 -0.56 3.16 2.44
N SER A 266 -1.18 2.90 1.28
CA SER A 266 -0.82 1.79 0.39
C SER A 266 -1.45 1.93 -0.99
N HIS A 267 -0.89 1.23 -1.98
CA HIS A 267 -1.43 1.14 -3.35
C HIS A 267 -1.55 -0.32 -3.81
N ASN A 268 -2.30 -0.63 -4.86
CA ASN A 268 -2.43 -2.03 -5.31
C ASN A 268 -1.17 -2.60 -6.00
N GLY A 269 -0.19 -1.74 -6.35
CA GLY A 269 1.05 -2.15 -7.04
C GLY A 269 0.89 -2.33 -8.55
N ILE A 270 -0.24 -1.90 -9.11
CA ILE A 270 -0.51 -1.90 -10.55
C ILE A 270 -0.19 -0.50 -11.08
N GLU A 271 0.39 -0.43 -12.29
CA GLU A 271 0.55 0.81 -13.03
C GLU A 271 -0.73 1.13 -13.81
N TYR A 272 -1.33 2.27 -13.53
CA TYR A 272 -2.51 2.74 -14.25
C TYR A 272 -2.11 3.42 -15.55
N SER A 273 -2.87 3.15 -16.61
CA SER A 273 -2.78 3.81 -17.91
C SER A 273 -4.17 3.94 -18.50
N GLU A 274 -4.35 4.85 -19.46
CA GLU A 274 -5.62 4.99 -20.18
C GLU A 274 -5.91 3.79 -21.09
N ALA A 275 -7.19 3.54 -21.35
CA ALA A 275 -7.62 2.47 -22.24
C ALA A 275 -7.27 2.78 -23.70
N GLN A 276 -6.83 1.77 -24.44
CA GLN A 276 -6.70 1.89 -25.89
C GLN A 276 -8.09 1.96 -26.55
N PRO A 277 -8.26 2.69 -27.66
CA PRO A 277 -9.51 2.70 -28.41
C PRO A 277 -9.94 1.27 -28.80
N GLY A 278 -11.19 0.90 -28.49
CA GLY A 278 -11.72 -0.43 -28.78
C GLY A 278 -11.29 -1.55 -27.80
N GLU A 279 -10.57 -1.23 -26.73
CA GLU A 279 -10.14 -2.20 -25.72
C GLU A 279 -11.34 -2.93 -25.10
N ASN A 280 -11.27 -4.26 -25.08
CA ASN A 280 -12.31 -5.15 -24.55
C ASN A 280 -11.70 -6.40 -23.90
N ILE A 281 -12.47 -7.05 -23.01
CA ILE A 281 -11.99 -8.23 -22.26
C ILE A 281 -11.67 -9.41 -23.18
N HIS A 282 -12.51 -9.68 -24.19
CA HIS A 282 -12.37 -10.87 -25.03
C HIS A 282 -11.03 -10.86 -25.80
N ASP A 283 -10.69 -9.75 -26.45
CA ASP A 283 -9.52 -9.66 -27.32
C ASP A 283 -8.23 -9.26 -26.57
N HIS A 284 -8.37 -8.44 -25.52
CA HIS A 284 -7.21 -7.83 -24.83
C HIS A 284 -6.91 -8.47 -23.47
N ALA A 285 -7.83 -9.29 -22.95
CA ALA A 285 -7.61 -10.13 -21.76
C ALA A 285 -8.17 -11.55 -21.97
N PRO A 286 -7.73 -12.28 -23.02
CA PRO A 286 -8.33 -13.54 -23.43
C PRO A 286 -8.21 -14.65 -22.38
N ASN A 287 -7.16 -14.67 -21.56
CA ASN A 287 -7.01 -15.69 -20.52
C ASN A 287 -7.99 -15.44 -19.36
N PHE A 288 -8.15 -14.18 -18.97
CA PHE A 288 -9.17 -13.77 -18.02
C PHE A 288 -10.58 -14.04 -18.56
N HIS A 289 -10.85 -13.69 -19.81
CA HIS A 289 -12.13 -13.98 -20.45
C HIS A 289 -12.43 -15.48 -20.43
N LYS A 290 -11.48 -16.33 -20.85
CA LYS A 290 -11.62 -17.78 -20.81
C LYS A 290 -11.94 -18.30 -19.41
N TRP A 291 -11.22 -17.83 -18.41
CA TRP A 291 -11.47 -18.22 -17.02
C TRP A 291 -12.84 -17.74 -16.53
N LEU A 292 -13.21 -16.49 -16.82
CA LEU A 292 -14.48 -15.90 -16.38
C LEU A 292 -15.67 -16.62 -17.00
N SER A 293 -15.64 -16.88 -18.31
CA SER A 293 -16.66 -17.65 -19.02
C SER A 293 -16.78 -19.06 -18.45
N HIS A 294 -15.65 -19.74 -18.17
CA HIS A 294 -15.66 -21.06 -17.55
C HIS A 294 -16.25 -21.07 -16.13
N ALA A 295 -15.83 -20.12 -15.29
CA ALA A 295 -16.30 -19.99 -13.90
C ALA A 295 -17.79 -19.64 -13.83
N ALA A 296 -18.29 -18.94 -14.83
CA ALA A 296 -19.70 -18.56 -14.97
C ALA A 296 -20.55 -19.57 -15.76
N ASP A 297 -19.98 -20.66 -16.26
CA ASP A 297 -20.67 -21.60 -17.17
C ASP A 297 -21.26 -20.94 -18.43
N ASN A 298 -20.55 -19.92 -18.95
CA ASN A 298 -20.99 -19.05 -20.04
C ASN A 298 -22.28 -18.25 -19.76
N ASP A 299 -22.73 -18.18 -18.50
CA ASP A 299 -23.82 -17.30 -18.09
C ASP A 299 -23.33 -15.85 -18.00
N GLU A 300 -23.79 -15.01 -18.93
CA GLU A 300 -23.38 -13.60 -19.02
C GLU A 300 -23.71 -12.80 -17.75
N LEU A 301 -24.83 -13.08 -17.09
CA LEU A 301 -25.25 -12.38 -15.87
C LEU A 301 -24.32 -12.76 -14.71
N LYS A 302 -23.96 -14.04 -14.59
CA LYS A 302 -22.98 -14.51 -13.60
C LYS A 302 -21.59 -13.96 -13.88
N MET A 303 -21.18 -13.84 -15.15
CA MET A 303 -19.92 -13.16 -15.52
C MET A 303 -19.91 -11.71 -15.02
N GLN A 304 -21.01 -10.96 -15.22
CA GLN A 304 -21.15 -9.58 -14.74
C GLN A 304 -21.11 -9.50 -13.20
N ARG A 305 -21.75 -10.45 -12.50
CA ARG A 305 -21.74 -10.51 -11.03
C ARG A 305 -20.36 -10.87 -10.47
N ILE A 306 -19.62 -11.77 -11.10
CA ILE A 306 -18.22 -12.05 -10.75
C ILE A 306 -17.36 -10.80 -10.98
N ALA A 307 -17.55 -10.08 -12.10
CA ALA A 307 -16.87 -8.82 -12.35
C ALA A 307 -17.20 -7.76 -11.27
N ALA A 308 -18.46 -7.66 -10.84
CA ALA A 308 -18.87 -6.77 -9.75
C ALA A 308 -18.18 -7.12 -8.42
N ALA A 309 -17.96 -8.42 -8.16
CA ALA A 309 -17.21 -8.88 -6.98
C ALA A 309 -15.73 -8.49 -7.05
N LEU A 310 -15.11 -8.61 -8.22
CA LEU A 310 -13.72 -8.16 -8.44
C LEU A 310 -13.61 -6.63 -8.35
N PHE A 311 -14.61 -5.88 -8.82
CA PHE A 311 -14.67 -4.43 -8.66
C PHE A 311 -14.79 -4.02 -7.19
N MET A 312 -15.63 -4.70 -6.39
CA MET A 312 -15.74 -4.45 -4.95
C MET A 312 -14.36 -4.53 -4.26
N ILE A 313 -13.53 -5.50 -4.67
CA ILE A 313 -12.17 -5.70 -4.15
C ILE A 313 -11.22 -4.59 -4.63
N LEU A 314 -11.19 -4.32 -5.94
CA LEU A 314 -10.36 -3.27 -6.55
C LEU A 314 -10.63 -1.89 -5.92
N ALA A 315 -11.91 -1.54 -5.78
CA ALA A 315 -12.38 -0.29 -5.21
C ALA A 315 -12.41 -0.28 -3.67
N ASN A 316 -12.04 -1.38 -3.01
CA ASN A 316 -12.12 -1.58 -1.56
C ASN A 316 -13.46 -1.14 -0.95
N ARG A 317 -14.59 -1.56 -1.54
CA ARG A 317 -15.94 -1.23 -1.05
C ARG A 317 -16.35 -2.07 0.16
N HIS A 318 -15.54 -2.00 1.22
CA HIS A 318 -15.81 -2.62 2.51
C HIS A 318 -17.06 -2.03 3.19
N ASP A 319 -17.44 -0.80 2.81
CA ASP A 319 -18.61 -0.05 3.29
C ASP A 319 -19.96 -0.65 2.85
N TRP A 320 -19.98 -1.54 1.85
CA TRP A 320 -21.21 -2.16 1.36
C TRP A 320 -21.87 -3.14 2.33
N GLN A 321 -21.20 -3.46 3.44
CA GLN A 321 -21.61 -4.49 4.37
C GLN A 321 -21.81 -5.86 3.69
N LEU A 322 -20.90 -6.20 2.77
CA LEU A 322 -20.88 -7.48 2.09
C LEU A 322 -19.54 -8.19 2.32
N PHE A 323 -19.54 -9.51 2.23
CA PHE A 323 -18.37 -10.34 2.02
C PHE A 323 -18.65 -11.38 0.94
N LEU A 324 -17.59 -11.89 0.33
CA LEU A 324 -17.67 -12.83 -0.76
C LEU A 324 -17.36 -14.23 -0.25
N GLU A 325 -18.17 -15.22 -0.62
CA GLU A 325 -17.89 -16.63 -0.41
C GLU A 325 -17.93 -17.38 -1.73
N ILE A 326 -16.79 -17.97 -2.09
CA ILE A 326 -16.62 -18.71 -3.34
C ILE A 326 -16.55 -20.18 -2.96
N THR A 327 -17.52 -20.96 -3.42
CA THR A 327 -17.64 -22.40 -3.15
C THR A 327 -17.43 -23.22 -4.43
N GLY A 328 -17.20 -24.53 -4.29
CA GLY A 328 -17.04 -25.44 -5.43
C GLY A 328 -16.01 -26.53 -5.16
N GLU A 329 -15.85 -27.48 -6.06
CA GLU A 329 -14.87 -28.56 -5.89
C GLU A 329 -13.42 -28.14 -6.17
N GLY A 330 -12.46 -28.99 -5.81
CA GLY A 330 -11.05 -28.80 -6.18
C GLY A 330 -10.87 -28.75 -7.69
N GLY A 331 -10.17 -27.72 -8.19
CA GLY A 331 -9.91 -27.52 -9.62
C GLY A 331 -11.01 -26.78 -10.40
N SER A 332 -11.97 -26.15 -9.73
CA SER A 332 -13.04 -25.39 -10.40
C SER A 332 -12.73 -23.91 -10.70
N GLY A 333 -11.50 -23.45 -10.42
CA GLY A 333 -11.08 -22.07 -10.69
C GLY A 333 -11.17 -21.10 -9.50
N LYS A 334 -11.54 -21.57 -8.30
CA LYS A 334 -11.58 -20.74 -7.07
C LYS A 334 -10.24 -20.10 -6.73
N SER A 335 -9.14 -20.86 -6.81
CA SER A 335 -7.80 -20.32 -6.54
C SER A 335 -7.38 -19.27 -7.56
N VAL A 336 -7.89 -19.33 -8.79
CA VAL A 336 -7.68 -18.30 -9.81
C VAL A 336 -8.48 -17.04 -9.45
N PHE A 337 -9.72 -17.16 -8.95
CA PHE A 337 -10.47 -16.02 -8.38
C PHE A 337 -9.65 -15.32 -7.29
N THR A 338 -9.18 -16.06 -6.29
CA THR A 338 -8.39 -15.52 -5.17
C THR A 338 -7.10 -14.87 -5.64
N HIS A 339 -6.46 -15.42 -6.68
CA HIS A 339 -5.27 -14.85 -7.27
C HIS A 339 -5.56 -13.49 -7.93
N ILE A 340 -6.59 -13.40 -8.77
CA ILE A 340 -7.01 -12.16 -9.42
C ILE A 340 -7.39 -11.11 -8.37
N ALA A 341 -8.18 -11.51 -7.37
CA ALA A 341 -8.55 -10.66 -6.24
C ALA A 341 -7.32 -10.09 -5.50
N THR A 342 -6.32 -10.94 -5.23
CA THR A 342 -5.06 -10.52 -4.59
C THR A 342 -4.27 -9.54 -5.46
N LEU A 343 -4.25 -9.73 -6.78
CA LEU A 343 -3.60 -8.79 -7.70
C LEU A 343 -4.31 -7.43 -7.69
N LEU A 344 -5.64 -7.42 -7.72
CA LEU A 344 -6.44 -6.18 -7.71
C LEU A 344 -6.33 -5.40 -6.40
N ALA A 345 -6.32 -6.10 -5.26
CA ALA A 345 -6.13 -5.47 -3.94
C ALA A 345 -4.68 -5.04 -3.70
N GLY A 346 -3.72 -5.77 -4.27
CA GLY A 346 -2.30 -5.71 -3.99
C GLY A 346 -1.88 -6.75 -2.95
N GLN A 347 -0.78 -7.46 -3.22
CA GLN A 347 -0.30 -8.55 -2.37
C GLN A 347 0.03 -8.07 -0.95
N HIS A 348 0.65 -6.90 -0.81
CA HIS A 348 0.98 -6.32 0.49
C HIS A 348 -0.26 -5.78 1.25
N ASN A 349 -1.36 -5.52 0.54
CA ASN A 349 -2.66 -5.11 1.11
C ASN A 349 -3.57 -6.29 1.44
N THR A 350 -3.10 -7.51 1.18
CA THR A 350 -3.85 -8.74 1.42
C THR A 350 -3.28 -9.48 2.62
N ALA A 351 -4.14 -9.96 3.50
CA ALA A 351 -3.76 -10.88 4.56
C ALA A 351 -4.63 -12.14 4.52
N SER A 352 -4.02 -13.28 4.81
CA SER A 352 -4.72 -14.57 4.88
C SER A 352 -4.91 -14.97 6.33
N GLY A 353 -6.09 -15.48 6.66
CA GLY A 353 -6.42 -15.90 8.01
C GLY A 353 -7.50 -16.97 8.07
N ASN A 354 -8.07 -17.14 9.26
CA ASN A 354 -9.20 -18.03 9.49
C ASN A 354 -10.27 -17.34 10.36
N MET A 355 -11.43 -17.97 10.50
CA MET A 355 -12.53 -17.39 11.27
C MET A 355 -12.16 -17.07 12.73
N ALA A 356 -11.36 -17.93 13.38
CA ALA A 356 -10.91 -17.69 14.77
C ALA A 356 -9.99 -16.46 14.89
N ALA A 357 -9.20 -16.17 13.86
CA ALA A 357 -8.37 -14.96 13.81
C ALA A 357 -9.23 -13.68 13.73
N LEU A 358 -10.37 -13.71 13.03
CA LEU A 358 -11.30 -12.58 12.99
C LEU A 358 -11.99 -12.35 14.34
N ASP A 359 -12.24 -13.43 15.10
CA ASP A 359 -12.94 -13.36 16.38
C ASP A 359 -12.05 -12.88 17.56
N SER A 360 -10.71 -12.94 17.43
CA SER A 360 -9.78 -12.58 18.52
C SER A 360 -9.01 -11.27 18.27
N ALA A 361 -8.81 -10.46 19.32
CA ALA A 361 -8.06 -9.20 19.22
C ALA A 361 -6.61 -9.40 18.75
N ARG A 362 -5.98 -10.46 19.25
CA ARG A 362 -4.64 -10.89 18.84
C ARG A 362 -4.58 -11.33 17.38
N GLY A 363 -5.59 -12.09 16.93
CA GLY A 363 -5.68 -12.52 15.54
C GLY A 363 -5.91 -11.36 14.59
N ARG A 364 -6.73 -10.38 14.98
CA ARG A 364 -7.06 -9.21 14.18
C ARG A 364 -5.90 -8.27 13.92
N ALA A 365 -4.86 -8.29 14.76
CA ALA A 365 -3.66 -7.46 14.57
C ALA A 365 -3.00 -7.66 13.19
N GLN A 366 -3.10 -8.84 12.60
CA GLN A 366 -2.53 -9.12 11.27
C GLN A 366 -3.32 -8.48 10.10
N PHE A 367 -4.56 -8.04 10.35
CA PHE A 367 -5.45 -7.47 9.33
C PHE A 367 -5.45 -5.94 9.33
N VAL A 368 -4.73 -5.30 10.25
CA VAL A 368 -4.55 -3.85 10.29
C VAL A 368 -3.87 -3.38 9.00
N ASN A 369 -4.36 -2.27 8.45
CA ASN A 369 -3.88 -1.69 7.18
C ASN A 369 -3.98 -2.63 5.96
N LYS A 370 -4.84 -3.66 6.02
CA LYS A 370 -5.15 -4.52 4.87
C LYS A 370 -6.45 -4.06 4.21
N ARG A 371 -6.49 -4.17 2.88
CA ARG A 371 -7.68 -3.87 2.05
C ARG A 371 -8.44 -5.14 1.68
N MET A 372 -7.79 -6.30 1.75
CA MET A 372 -8.46 -7.58 1.55
C MET A 372 -8.03 -8.61 2.60
N ILE A 373 -9.00 -9.35 3.11
CA ILE A 373 -8.78 -10.51 3.99
C ILE A 373 -9.25 -11.75 3.26
N THR A 374 -8.35 -12.72 3.07
CA THR A 374 -8.70 -14.03 2.51
C THR A 374 -8.86 -15.06 3.61
N LEU A 375 -9.93 -15.85 3.53
CA LEU A 375 -10.20 -17.00 4.39
C LEU A 375 -10.17 -18.27 3.52
N PRO A 376 -8.98 -18.75 3.12
CA PRO A 376 -8.87 -19.93 2.29
C PRO A 376 -9.17 -21.21 3.08
N ASP A 377 -9.80 -22.17 2.42
CA ASP A 377 -9.98 -23.55 2.85
C ASP A 377 -10.33 -23.69 4.33
N GLN A 378 -11.37 -22.95 4.76
CA GLN A 378 -11.82 -23.03 6.13
C GLN A 378 -12.28 -24.48 6.41
N PRO A 379 -11.81 -25.10 7.50
CA PRO A 379 -12.46 -26.30 8.03
C PRO A 379 -13.95 -26.01 8.21
N LYS A 380 -14.82 -27.03 8.07
CA LYS A 380 -16.28 -26.90 8.13
C LYS A 380 -16.72 -25.98 9.28
N TYR A 381 -16.88 -24.69 8.97
CA TYR A 381 -17.07 -23.67 9.98
C TYR A 381 -18.51 -23.71 10.47
N THR A 382 -18.68 -23.66 11.78
CA THR A 382 -19.99 -23.54 12.45
C THR A 382 -19.86 -22.54 13.59
N GLY A 383 -20.53 -21.40 13.50
CA GLY A 383 -20.50 -20.38 14.55
C GLY A 383 -21.30 -19.12 14.22
N GLU A 384 -21.31 -18.16 15.14
CA GLU A 384 -22.11 -16.91 15.04
C GLU A 384 -21.56 -15.93 14.00
N GLY A 385 -20.31 -16.06 13.56
CA GLY A 385 -19.68 -15.13 12.63
C GLY A 385 -19.51 -13.71 13.20
N THR A 386 -19.24 -13.58 14.50
CA THR A 386 -19.16 -12.28 15.17
C THR A 386 -18.07 -11.38 14.59
N GLY A 387 -16.85 -11.89 14.41
CA GLY A 387 -15.71 -11.14 13.88
C GLY A 387 -15.93 -10.69 12.44
N ILE A 388 -16.39 -11.58 11.55
CA ILE A 388 -16.69 -11.19 10.16
C ILE A 388 -17.82 -10.17 10.11
N LYS A 389 -18.84 -10.28 10.98
CA LYS A 389 -19.95 -9.30 11.07
C LYS A 389 -19.47 -7.93 11.55
N ALA A 390 -18.55 -7.89 12.51
CA ALA A 390 -17.97 -6.65 13.00
C ALA A 390 -17.16 -5.94 11.90
N ILE A 391 -16.27 -6.69 11.23
CA ILE A 391 -15.42 -6.16 10.15
C ILE A 391 -16.27 -5.65 8.98
N THR A 392 -17.16 -6.49 8.46
CA THR A 392 -18.06 -6.09 7.37
C THR A 392 -19.09 -5.05 7.80
N GLY A 393 -19.37 -4.91 9.10
CA GLY A 393 -20.23 -3.87 9.65
C GLY A 393 -19.58 -2.49 9.72
N GLY A 394 -18.24 -2.43 9.68
CA GLY A 394 -17.49 -1.23 10.01
C GLY A 394 -17.42 -0.94 11.51
N ASP A 395 -17.64 -1.97 12.34
CA ASP A 395 -17.60 -1.82 13.79
C ASP A 395 -16.14 -1.65 14.25
N ALA A 396 -15.94 -0.80 15.25
CA ALA A 396 -14.66 -0.67 15.93
C ALA A 396 -14.35 -1.96 16.72
N VAL A 397 -13.16 -2.51 16.53
CA VAL A 397 -12.74 -3.78 17.14
C VAL A 397 -11.44 -3.61 17.90
N GLU A 398 -11.31 -4.36 18.99
CA GLU A 398 -10.06 -4.41 19.74
C GLU A 398 -8.97 -5.11 18.93
N ILE A 399 -7.76 -4.54 18.96
CA ILE A 399 -6.52 -5.02 18.35
C ILE A 399 -5.45 -5.16 19.43
N ASP A 400 -4.83 -6.33 19.52
CA ASP A 400 -3.74 -6.64 20.47
C ASP A 400 -2.46 -7.04 19.71
N PRO A 401 -1.66 -6.07 19.22
CA PRO A 401 -0.41 -6.36 18.56
C PRO A 401 0.64 -6.87 19.56
N LYS A 402 1.58 -7.69 19.06
CA LYS A 402 2.57 -8.33 19.92
C LYS A 402 3.60 -7.32 20.41
N ASN A 403 3.72 -7.19 21.73
CA ASN A 403 4.65 -6.27 22.42
C ASN A 403 4.30 -4.77 22.27
N GLU A 404 3.06 -4.45 21.93
CA GLU A 404 2.54 -3.09 21.84
C GLU A 404 1.30 -2.94 22.72
N HIS A 405 0.86 -1.71 22.95
CA HIS A 405 -0.38 -1.46 23.67
C HIS A 405 -1.59 -1.88 22.84
N GLN A 406 -2.59 -2.45 23.51
CA GLN A 406 -3.87 -2.75 22.90
C GLN A 406 -4.60 -1.44 22.55
N TYR A 407 -5.22 -1.39 21.38
CA TYR A 407 -6.02 -0.25 20.94
C TYR A 407 -7.29 -0.73 20.20
N THR A 408 -8.13 0.21 19.81
CA THR A 408 -9.34 -0.05 19.03
C THR A 408 -9.19 0.58 17.64
N ALA A 409 -9.60 -0.13 16.60
CA ALA A 409 -9.58 0.37 15.22
C ALA A 409 -10.71 -0.24 14.39
N VAL A 410 -11.01 0.39 13.25
CA VAL A 410 -11.94 -0.16 12.23
C VAL A 410 -11.13 -0.86 11.14
N LEU A 411 -11.39 -2.14 10.91
CA LEU A 411 -10.73 -2.90 9.84
C LEU A 411 -11.44 -2.68 8.50
N ARG A 412 -10.87 -1.80 7.66
CA ARG A 412 -11.40 -1.37 6.35
C ARG A 412 -11.02 -2.32 5.19
N ALA A 413 -11.49 -3.58 5.27
CA ALA A 413 -11.13 -4.64 4.32
C ALA A 413 -12.32 -5.40 3.74
N VAL A 414 -12.23 -5.77 2.46
CA VAL A 414 -13.14 -6.74 1.84
C VAL A 414 -12.75 -8.16 2.26
N VAL A 415 -13.70 -8.93 2.79
CA VAL A 415 -13.47 -10.32 3.20
C VAL A 415 -13.87 -11.27 2.07
N VAL A 416 -12.96 -12.18 1.72
CA VAL A 416 -13.15 -13.21 0.69
C VAL A 416 -12.90 -14.59 1.28
N ALA A 417 -13.93 -15.40 1.44
CA ALA A 417 -13.83 -16.79 1.84
C ALA A 417 -13.84 -17.70 0.61
N THR A 418 -12.92 -18.67 0.55
CA THR A 418 -12.90 -19.65 -0.54
C THR A 418 -12.86 -21.05 0.05
N ASN A 419 -13.95 -21.80 -0.11
CA ASN A 419 -14.13 -23.09 0.57
C ASN A 419 -14.60 -24.17 -0.41
N ASN A 420 -14.32 -25.44 -0.10
CA ASN A 420 -14.92 -26.55 -0.83
C ASN A 420 -16.36 -26.81 -0.37
N THR A 421 -16.60 -26.69 0.93
CA THR A 421 -17.93 -26.78 1.53
C THR A 421 -18.38 -25.42 2.08
N PRO A 422 -19.66 -25.05 1.94
CA PRO A 422 -20.15 -23.77 2.42
C PRO A 422 -20.02 -23.60 3.94
N MET A 423 -19.79 -22.37 4.40
CA MET A 423 -19.81 -22.04 5.82
C MET A 423 -21.23 -22.15 6.41
N ILE A 424 -21.32 -22.65 7.64
CA ILE A 424 -22.57 -22.75 8.41
C ILE A 424 -22.56 -21.66 9.48
N PHE A 425 -23.50 -20.72 9.40
CA PHE A 425 -23.67 -19.70 10.42
C PHE A 425 -24.82 -20.06 11.35
N THR A 426 -24.61 -19.93 12.67
CA THR A 426 -25.60 -20.25 13.71
C THR A 426 -26.43 -19.04 14.13
N GLU A 427 -26.00 -17.84 13.74
CA GLU A 427 -26.72 -16.58 13.95
C GLU A 427 -28.10 -16.63 13.26
N ARG A 428 -29.14 -16.06 13.91
CA ARG A 428 -30.55 -16.19 13.49
C ARG A 428 -31.32 -14.87 13.35
N ALA A 429 -30.66 -13.74 13.55
CA ALA A 429 -31.23 -12.41 13.29
C ALA A 429 -30.95 -11.93 11.86
N GLY A 430 -30.39 -12.78 10.99
CA GLY A 430 -30.10 -12.48 9.59
C GLY A 430 -28.95 -11.47 9.38
N GLY A 431 -28.18 -11.20 10.43
CA GLY A 431 -27.05 -10.29 10.40
C GLY A 431 -25.95 -10.78 9.46
N VAL A 432 -25.58 -12.06 9.51
CA VAL A 432 -24.56 -12.60 8.60
C VAL A 432 -25.16 -12.85 7.21
N ALA A 433 -26.37 -13.41 7.15
CA ALA A 433 -27.01 -13.80 5.90
C ALA A 433 -27.16 -12.65 4.90
N ARG A 434 -27.56 -11.45 5.37
CA ARG A 434 -27.68 -10.26 4.51
C ARG A 434 -26.34 -9.72 3.99
N ARG A 435 -25.21 -10.17 4.54
CA ARG A 435 -23.86 -9.72 4.14
C ARG A 435 -23.15 -10.72 3.22
N ARG A 436 -23.65 -11.95 3.12
CA ARG A 436 -22.96 -13.09 2.49
C ARG A 436 -23.32 -13.24 1.01
N VAL A 437 -22.46 -12.80 0.09
CA VAL A 437 -22.62 -13.03 -1.35
C VAL A 437 -21.92 -14.32 -1.74
N ILE A 438 -22.66 -15.28 -2.31
CA ILE A 438 -22.14 -16.62 -2.61
C ILE A 438 -22.00 -16.81 -4.12
N PHE A 439 -20.86 -17.32 -4.56
CA PHE A 439 -20.62 -17.80 -5.93
C PHE A 439 -20.24 -19.27 -5.91
N GLN A 440 -20.93 -20.11 -6.68
CA GLN A 440 -20.58 -21.52 -6.87
C GLN A 440 -19.76 -21.69 -8.16
N PHE A 441 -18.58 -22.28 -8.03
CA PHE A 441 -17.73 -22.64 -9.16
C PHE A 441 -17.86 -24.16 -9.33
N ASN A 442 -18.85 -24.58 -10.11
CA ASN A 442 -19.25 -25.99 -10.26
C ASN A 442 -18.46 -26.74 -11.35
N ASN A 443 -17.82 -26.00 -12.25
CA ASN A 443 -17.15 -26.57 -13.41
C ASN A 443 -15.71 -26.96 -13.08
N LYS A 444 -15.48 -28.24 -12.78
CA LYS A 444 -14.13 -28.78 -12.57
C LYS A 444 -13.37 -28.83 -13.90
N VAL A 445 -12.19 -28.20 -13.95
CA VAL A 445 -11.30 -28.27 -15.10
C VAL A 445 -10.63 -29.64 -15.13
N SER A 446 -10.69 -30.32 -16.28
CA SER A 446 -10.02 -31.60 -16.47
C SER A 446 -8.49 -31.43 -16.35
N GLU A 447 -7.77 -32.45 -15.86
CA GLU A 447 -6.29 -32.35 -15.74
C GLU A 447 -5.60 -32.03 -17.06
N LYS A 448 -6.20 -32.39 -18.20
CA LYS A 448 -5.66 -32.17 -19.54
C LYS A 448 -5.80 -30.71 -19.99
N ASP A 449 -6.84 -30.04 -19.50
CA ASP A 449 -7.19 -28.66 -19.87
C ASP A 449 -6.66 -27.64 -18.86
N LYS A 450 -6.09 -28.12 -17.74
CA LYS A 450 -5.45 -27.25 -16.76
C LYS A 450 -4.20 -26.64 -17.37
N ASP A 451 -4.16 -25.32 -17.34
CA ASP A 451 -2.98 -24.53 -17.68
C ASP A 451 -2.32 -24.04 -16.37
N PRO A 452 -1.19 -24.63 -15.95
CA PRO A 452 -0.49 -24.23 -14.73
C PRO A 452 0.01 -22.77 -14.76
N ALA A 453 0.18 -22.20 -15.96
CA ALA A 453 0.64 -20.82 -16.15
C ALA A 453 -0.51 -19.81 -16.26
N LEU A 454 -1.77 -20.26 -16.18
CA LEU A 454 -2.94 -19.41 -16.28
C LEU A 454 -2.92 -18.23 -15.30
N PRO A 455 -2.55 -18.40 -14.00
CA PRO A 455 -2.44 -17.27 -13.07
C PRO A 455 -1.48 -16.18 -13.58
N GLN A 456 -0.30 -16.56 -14.08
CA GLN A 456 0.69 -15.62 -14.60
C GLN A 456 0.25 -14.95 -15.89
N LYS A 457 -0.44 -15.68 -16.77
CA LYS A 457 -1.03 -15.12 -18.00
C LYS A 457 -2.09 -14.07 -17.67
N ILE A 458 -2.96 -14.35 -16.71
CA ILE A 458 -3.97 -13.39 -16.25
C ILE A 458 -3.30 -12.19 -15.54
N ALA A 459 -2.22 -12.42 -14.79
CA ALA A 459 -1.46 -11.33 -14.16
C ALA A 459 -0.95 -10.31 -15.19
N ALA A 460 -0.53 -10.76 -16.38
CA ALA A 460 -0.14 -9.88 -17.48
C ALA A 460 -1.31 -9.08 -18.09
N GLU A 461 -2.55 -9.55 -17.91
CA GLU A 461 -3.78 -8.92 -18.40
C GLU A 461 -4.42 -7.97 -17.37
N ILE A 462 -3.89 -7.88 -16.14
CA ILE A 462 -4.46 -7.08 -15.05
C ILE A 462 -4.71 -5.61 -15.41
N PRO A 463 -3.81 -4.89 -16.12
CA PRO A 463 -4.09 -3.50 -16.52
C PRO A 463 -5.37 -3.37 -17.35
N VAL A 464 -5.62 -4.29 -18.29
CA VAL A 464 -6.86 -4.34 -19.07
C VAL A 464 -8.05 -4.65 -18.17
N ILE A 465 -7.92 -5.67 -17.30
CA ILE A 465 -8.99 -6.05 -16.37
C ILE A 465 -9.42 -4.87 -15.49
N VAL A 466 -8.46 -4.14 -14.91
CA VAL A 466 -8.70 -2.94 -14.11
C VAL A 466 -9.50 -1.91 -14.89
N ARG A 467 -9.04 -1.51 -16.08
CA ARG A 467 -9.73 -0.51 -16.90
C ARG A 467 -11.13 -0.94 -17.27
N ARG A 468 -11.31 -2.22 -17.61
CA ARG A 468 -12.63 -2.76 -17.96
C ARG A 468 -13.57 -2.85 -16.77
N LEU A 469 -13.08 -3.14 -15.56
CA LEU A 469 -13.88 -3.07 -14.33
C LEU A 469 -14.30 -1.63 -14.03
N LEU A 470 -13.38 -0.68 -14.10
CA LEU A 470 -13.66 0.75 -13.90
C LEU A 470 -14.67 1.29 -14.91
N ALA A 471 -14.53 0.92 -16.19
CA ALA A 471 -15.47 1.33 -17.23
C ALA A 471 -16.86 0.69 -17.06
N SER A 472 -16.92 -0.60 -16.69
CA SER A 472 -18.19 -1.32 -16.52
C SER A 472 -18.95 -0.84 -15.28
N PHE A 473 -18.24 -0.39 -14.25
CA PHE A 473 -18.79 0.06 -12.98
C PHE A 473 -18.42 1.51 -12.67
N ALA A 474 -18.47 2.37 -13.69
CA ALA A 474 -18.31 3.82 -13.51
C ALA A 474 -19.32 4.39 -12.49
N ASN A 475 -20.49 3.73 -12.35
CA ASN A 475 -21.34 3.86 -11.18
C ASN A 475 -21.18 2.65 -10.25
N PRO A 476 -20.53 2.79 -9.09
CA PRO A 476 -20.34 1.70 -8.14
C PRO A 476 -21.65 1.05 -7.63
N GLU A 477 -22.76 1.78 -7.59
CA GLU A 477 -24.05 1.23 -7.12
C GLU A 477 -24.59 0.14 -8.06
N GLU A 478 -24.18 0.15 -9.34
CA GLU A 478 -24.54 -0.91 -10.28
C GLU A 478 -23.86 -2.24 -9.91
N ALA A 479 -22.57 -2.22 -9.57
CA ALA A 479 -21.86 -3.40 -9.05
C ALA A 479 -22.51 -3.90 -7.75
N LYS A 480 -22.83 -2.99 -6.83
CA LYS A 480 -23.52 -3.33 -5.58
C LYS A 480 -24.87 -3.99 -5.83
N ARG A 481 -25.68 -3.47 -6.77
CA ARG A 481 -26.97 -4.07 -7.16
C ARG A 481 -26.80 -5.50 -7.63
N LEU A 482 -25.86 -5.75 -8.55
CA LEU A 482 -25.56 -7.10 -9.05
C LEU A 482 -25.16 -8.07 -7.93
N LEU A 483 -24.38 -7.62 -6.94
CA LEU A 483 -24.00 -8.44 -5.80
C LEU A 483 -25.18 -8.72 -4.85
N LEU A 484 -26.09 -7.76 -4.66
CA LEU A 484 -27.31 -7.96 -3.88
C LEU A 484 -28.27 -8.94 -4.57
N GLU A 485 -28.38 -8.88 -5.89
CA GLU A 485 -29.11 -9.87 -6.66
C GLU A 485 -28.45 -11.26 -6.57
N GLN A 486 -27.12 -11.33 -6.66
CA GLN A 486 -26.39 -12.60 -6.50
C GLN A 486 -26.61 -13.21 -5.11
N ARG A 487 -26.57 -12.40 -4.05
CA ARG A 487 -26.85 -12.83 -2.66
C ARG A 487 -28.21 -13.52 -2.54
N ASN A 488 -29.18 -13.06 -3.32
CA ASN A 488 -30.58 -13.50 -3.30
C ASN A 488 -30.91 -14.45 -4.47
N SER A 489 -29.90 -14.92 -5.21
CA SER A 489 -30.09 -15.79 -6.39
C SER A 489 -30.40 -17.23 -5.99
N ASP A 490 -30.95 -17.99 -6.94
CA ASP A 490 -31.19 -19.43 -6.79
C ASP A 490 -29.89 -20.20 -6.51
N GLU A 491 -28.78 -19.79 -7.13
CA GLU A 491 -27.44 -20.33 -6.88
C GLU A 491 -27.04 -20.16 -5.41
N ALA A 492 -27.22 -18.97 -4.84
CA ALA A 492 -26.92 -18.73 -3.42
C ALA A 492 -27.88 -19.50 -2.51
N LEU A 493 -29.15 -19.60 -2.88
CA LEU A 493 -30.14 -20.35 -2.11
C LEU A 493 -29.83 -21.85 -2.07
N GLU A 494 -29.40 -22.44 -3.18
CA GLU A 494 -28.99 -23.85 -3.25
C GLU A 494 -27.86 -24.14 -2.25
N VAL A 495 -26.84 -23.28 -2.21
CA VAL A 495 -25.75 -23.39 -1.22
C VAL A 495 -26.26 -23.32 0.22
N LYS A 496 -27.13 -22.33 0.51
CA LYS A 496 -27.70 -22.13 1.84
C LYS A 496 -28.54 -23.34 2.27
N ARG A 497 -29.29 -23.94 1.34
CA ARG A 497 -30.09 -25.16 1.57
C ARG A 497 -29.21 -26.36 1.90
N ALA A 498 -28.14 -26.59 1.13
CA ALA A 498 -27.21 -27.69 1.39
C ALA A 498 -26.52 -27.57 2.77
N ALA A 499 -26.32 -26.34 3.25
CA ALA A 499 -25.67 -26.05 4.53
C ALA A 499 -26.63 -25.99 5.74
N ASN A 500 -27.92 -25.74 5.53
CA ASN A 500 -28.90 -25.50 6.60
C ASN A 500 -30.17 -26.37 6.45
N PRO A 501 -30.35 -27.40 7.32
CA PRO A 501 -31.50 -28.29 7.29
C PRO A 501 -32.86 -27.60 7.41
N VAL A 502 -32.94 -26.44 8.09
CA VAL A 502 -34.19 -25.70 8.25
C VAL A 502 -34.58 -24.99 6.96
N ILE A 503 -33.62 -24.46 6.20
CA ILE A 503 -33.87 -23.89 4.87
C ILE A 503 -34.27 -25.00 3.89
N ALA A 504 -33.60 -26.16 3.98
CA ALA A 504 -33.98 -27.31 3.16
C ALA A 504 -35.40 -27.80 3.46
N LEU A 505 -35.79 -27.89 4.74
CA LEU A 505 -37.18 -28.18 5.13
C LEU A 505 -38.16 -27.11 4.65
N ALA A 506 -37.82 -25.82 4.74
CA ALA A 506 -38.72 -24.73 4.37
C ALA A 506 -39.19 -24.82 2.91
N VAL A 507 -38.37 -25.40 2.03
CA VAL A 507 -38.73 -25.66 0.62
C VAL A 507 -39.75 -26.80 0.46
N ALA A 508 -39.86 -27.69 1.44
CA ALA A 508 -40.91 -28.71 1.53
C ALA A 508 -42.20 -28.18 2.22
N LEU A 509 -42.30 -26.86 2.41
CA LEU A 509 -43.45 -26.20 3.00
C LEU A 509 -44.07 -25.18 2.04
N ASP A 510 -45.39 -25.11 2.05
CA ASP A 510 -46.15 -23.97 1.52
C ASP A 510 -46.47 -23.00 2.66
N PHE A 511 -46.15 -21.72 2.46
CA PHE A 511 -46.46 -20.64 3.40
C PHE A 511 -47.74 -19.92 2.96
N LEU A 512 -48.83 -20.18 3.67
CA LEU A 512 -50.16 -19.63 3.39
C LEU A 512 -50.24 -18.13 3.73
N GLU A 513 -51.21 -17.44 3.15
CA GLU A 513 -51.49 -16.02 3.44
C GLU A 513 -51.88 -15.78 4.91
N TYR A 514 -52.55 -16.75 5.55
CA TYR A 514 -53.02 -16.67 6.93
C TYR A 514 -52.46 -17.81 7.80
N PRO A 515 -52.27 -17.62 9.13
CA PRO A 515 -51.73 -18.63 10.03
C PRO A 515 -52.75 -19.72 10.43
N ASN A 516 -53.26 -20.45 9.44
CA ASN A 516 -54.23 -21.54 9.54
C ASN A 516 -53.69 -22.89 9.01
N GLY A 517 -52.36 -23.03 9.02
CA GLY A 517 -51.62 -24.25 8.68
C GLY A 517 -51.40 -25.15 9.90
N MET A 518 -50.24 -25.82 9.92
CA MET A 518 -49.84 -26.75 10.98
C MET A 518 -49.68 -26.05 12.33
N MET A 519 -49.92 -26.80 13.41
CA MET A 519 -49.58 -26.36 14.77
C MET A 519 -48.07 -26.44 14.98
N MET A 520 -47.51 -25.70 15.94
CA MET A 520 -46.06 -25.75 16.19
C MET A 520 -45.61 -27.12 16.73
N GLY A 521 -46.35 -27.68 17.70
CA GLY A 521 -46.11 -29.03 18.23
C GLY A 521 -44.84 -29.19 19.07
N GLY A 522 -44.67 -28.37 20.10
CA GLY A 522 -43.57 -28.52 21.07
C GLY A 522 -43.99 -29.20 22.39
N GLY A 523 -43.04 -29.86 23.06
CA GLY A 523 -43.17 -30.40 24.43
C GLY A 523 -42.99 -31.93 24.54
N LYS A 524 -42.62 -32.43 25.73
CA LYS A 524 -42.29 -33.86 25.98
C LYS A 524 -43.39 -34.85 25.57
N LYS A 525 -44.67 -34.48 25.74
CA LYS A 525 -45.81 -35.35 25.41
C LYS A 525 -46.04 -35.54 23.90
N ALA A 526 -45.31 -34.79 23.07
CA ALA A 526 -45.41 -34.82 21.61
C ALA A 526 -44.34 -35.72 20.96
N GLU A 527 -43.35 -36.20 21.75
CA GLU A 527 -42.27 -37.07 21.29
C GLU A 527 -42.69 -38.56 21.20
N GLU A 528 -43.68 -38.98 22.00
CA GLU A 528 -44.14 -40.38 22.06
C GLU A 528 -45.12 -40.74 20.92
N ASP A 529 -45.88 -39.78 20.38
CA ASP A 529 -46.80 -39.92 19.23
C ASP A 529 -46.54 -38.83 18.18
N ARG A 530 -45.47 -38.98 17.38
CA ARG A 530 -45.12 -38.00 16.33
C ARG A 530 -46.19 -37.96 15.24
N ASN A 531 -46.79 -36.80 15.05
CA ASN A 531 -47.67 -36.50 13.91
C ASN A 531 -47.10 -35.36 13.04
N PRO A 532 -46.24 -35.66 12.04
CA PRO A 532 -45.60 -34.66 11.17
C PRO A 532 -46.61 -33.92 10.27
N HIS A 533 -47.78 -34.49 9.99
CA HIS A 533 -48.83 -33.82 9.22
C HIS A 533 -49.56 -32.72 10.00
N ALA A 534 -49.67 -32.87 11.32
CA ALA A 534 -50.36 -31.90 12.18
C ALA A 534 -49.43 -30.84 12.76
N TYR A 535 -48.15 -31.16 12.93
CA TYR A 535 -47.20 -30.38 13.70
C TYR A 535 -45.90 -30.07 12.93
N LEU A 536 -45.60 -28.77 12.78
CA LEU A 536 -44.43 -28.30 12.03
C LEU A 536 -43.11 -28.75 12.66
N TYR A 537 -42.99 -28.73 13.99
CA TYR A 537 -41.77 -29.21 14.66
C TYR A 537 -41.58 -30.72 14.47
N HIS A 538 -42.67 -31.50 14.40
CA HIS A 538 -42.56 -32.94 14.15
C HIS A 538 -42.11 -33.22 12.72
N ALA A 539 -42.60 -32.46 11.73
CA ALA A 539 -42.10 -32.54 10.36
C ALA A 539 -40.60 -32.23 10.29
N TYR A 540 -40.11 -31.25 11.07
CA TYR A 540 -38.68 -30.98 11.19
C TYR A 540 -37.90 -32.14 11.81
N LEU A 541 -38.40 -32.77 12.87
CA LEU A 541 -37.75 -33.94 13.47
C LEU A 541 -37.71 -35.13 12.49
N ALA A 542 -38.79 -35.38 11.75
CA ALA A 542 -38.85 -36.41 10.71
C ALA A 542 -37.83 -36.13 9.59
N TYR A 543 -37.76 -34.88 9.12
CA TYR A 543 -36.76 -34.46 8.15
C TYR A 543 -35.32 -34.65 8.66
N MET A 544 -35.03 -34.27 9.90
CA MET A 544 -33.71 -34.47 10.51
C MET A 544 -33.34 -35.96 10.58
N GLU A 545 -34.28 -36.82 10.95
CA GLU A 545 -34.09 -38.27 11.01
C GLU A 545 -33.83 -38.86 9.62
N TYR A 546 -34.63 -38.50 8.61
CA TYR A 546 -34.44 -38.91 7.22
C TYR A 546 -33.05 -38.52 6.68
N MET A 547 -32.58 -37.31 7.00
CA MET A 547 -31.26 -36.82 6.60
C MET A 547 -30.10 -37.39 7.45
N GLY A 548 -30.39 -38.23 8.45
CA GLY A 548 -29.38 -38.79 9.36
C GLY A 548 -28.73 -37.76 10.31
N LEU A 549 -29.44 -36.66 10.61
CA LEU A 549 -28.94 -35.57 11.45
C LEU A 549 -29.43 -35.73 12.90
N SER A 550 -28.49 -35.79 13.85
CA SER A 550 -28.78 -36.17 15.25
C SER A 550 -28.95 -35.04 16.26
N LYS A 551 -28.80 -33.77 15.83
CA LYS A 551 -28.84 -32.60 16.73
C LYS A 551 -29.94 -31.61 16.30
N PRO A 552 -31.22 -31.87 16.63
CA PRO A 552 -32.30 -30.94 16.33
C PRO A 552 -32.21 -29.66 17.17
N LEU A 553 -32.64 -28.55 16.59
CA LEU A 553 -32.88 -27.31 17.34
C LEU A 553 -34.03 -27.52 18.33
N SER A 554 -34.01 -26.81 19.46
CA SER A 554 -35.17 -26.74 20.35
C SER A 554 -36.36 -26.11 19.61
N VAL A 555 -37.60 -26.38 20.06
CA VAL A 555 -38.82 -25.81 19.44
C VAL A 555 -38.75 -24.29 19.29
N THR A 556 -38.22 -23.61 20.30
CA THR A 556 -38.06 -22.15 20.31
C THR A 556 -37.06 -21.68 19.26
N GLU A 557 -35.89 -22.33 19.18
CA GLU A 557 -34.85 -21.97 18.21
C GLU A 557 -35.24 -22.38 16.78
N PHE A 558 -35.91 -23.51 16.61
CA PHE A 558 -36.51 -23.90 15.33
C PHE A 558 -37.58 -22.89 14.89
N GLY A 559 -38.41 -22.39 15.81
CA GLY A 559 -39.40 -21.35 15.51
C GLY A 559 -38.78 -20.03 15.00
N LYS A 560 -37.59 -19.67 15.48
CA LYS A 560 -36.81 -18.53 14.93
C LYS A 560 -36.20 -18.89 13.58
N ALA A 561 -35.57 -20.06 13.47
CA ALA A 561 -34.90 -20.51 12.27
C ALA A 561 -35.86 -20.71 11.08
N VAL A 562 -37.08 -21.21 11.31
CA VAL A 562 -38.07 -21.38 10.23
C VAL A 562 -38.59 -20.03 9.71
N LYS A 563 -38.66 -19.01 10.58
CA LYS A 563 -39.00 -17.65 10.16
C LYS A 563 -37.96 -17.07 9.22
N GLU A 564 -36.68 -17.24 9.58
CA GLU A 564 -35.55 -16.83 8.76
C GLU A 564 -35.51 -17.61 7.44
N ALA A 565 -35.63 -18.94 7.51
CA ALA A 565 -35.64 -19.82 6.35
C ALA A 565 -36.77 -19.50 5.36
N ALA A 566 -37.98 -19.16 5.85
CA ALA A 566 -39.06 -18.68 5.01
C ALA A 566 -38.66 -17.40 4.25
N GLY A 567 -38.02 -16.45 4.93
CA GLY A 567 -37.53 -15.22 4.32
C GLY A 567 -36.47 -15.44 3.24
N GLU A 568 -35.54 -16.37 3.46
CA GLU A 568 -34.50 -16.76 2.49
C GLU A 568 -35.09 -17.34 1.19
N ILE A 569 -36.26 -17.97 1.26
CA ILE A 569 -37.00 -18.47 0.08
C ILE A 569 -38.11 -17.53 -0.39
N GLY A 570 -38.08 -16.25 0.03
CA GLY A 570 -39.03 -15.22 -0.43
C GLY A 570 -40.43 -15.28 0.20
N ASN A 571 -40.61 -16.04 1.28
CA ASN A 571 -41.89 -16.24 1.95
C ASN A 571 -41.98 -15.52 3.32
N LYS A 572 -43.20 -15.27 3.79
CA LYS A 572 -43.44 -14.73 5.15
C LYS A 572 -43.92 -15.84 6.07
N TYR A 573 -43.26 -15.98 7.22
CA TYR A 573 -43.73 -16.88 8.29
C TYR A 573 -44.59 -16.13 9.30
N LEU A 574 -45.83 -16.60 9.46
CA LEU A 574 -46.84 -16.00 10.31
C LEU A 574 -47.31 -17.01 11.36
N THR A 575 -47.64 -16.50 12.54
CA THR A 575 -48.18 -17.32 13.63
C THR A 575 -49.36 -16.64 14.31
N ARG A 576 -50.31 -17.43 14.82
CA ARG A 576 -51.36 -17.00 15.74
C ARG A 576 -51.45 -17.91 16.94
N GLU A 577 -52.13 -17.46 18.00
CA GLU A 577 -52.33 -18.25 19.21
C GLU A 577 -53.78 -18.74 19.32
N ILE A 578 -53.96 -20.03 19.60
CA ILE A 578 -55.26 -20.66 19.80
C ILE A 578 -55.19 -21.50 21.08
N LYS A 579 -55.98 -21.15 22.10
CA LYS A 579 -56.04 -21.88 23.38
C LYS A 579 -54.65 -22.14 23.98
N GLY A 580 -53.76 -21.15 23.92
CA GLY A 580 -52.37 -21.25 24.42
C GLY A 580 -51.40 -22.02 23.53
N ARG A 581 -51.79 -22.41 22.31
CA ARG A 581 -50.94 -23.12 21.34
C ARG A 581 -50.70 -22.27 20.10
N LYS A 582 -49.47 -22.26 19.61
CA LYS A 582 -49.09 -21.55 18.37
C LYS A 582 -49.52 -22.36 17.13
N GLN A 583 -50.27 -21.72 16.25
CA GLN A 583 -50.56 -22.18 14.89
C GLN A 583 -49.76 -21.36 13.90
N THR A 584 -49.23 -22.02 12.87
CA THR A 584 -48.37 -21.42 11.84
C THR A 584 -49.13 -21.25 10.53
N ASN A 585 -48.58 -20.51 9.57
CA ASN A 585 -49.06 -20.51 8.19
C ASN A 585 -48.41 -21.58 7.30
N ALA A 586 -47.57 -22.47 7.85
CA ALA A 586 -46.89 -23.50 7.07
C ALA A 586 -47.77 -24.74 6.88
N ARG A 587 -47.74 -25.33 5.68
CA ARG A 587 -48.25 -26.66 5.37
C ARG A 587 -47.20 -27.46 4.62
N LEU A 588 -47.26 -28.77 4.72
CA LEU A 588 -46.43 -29.66 3.92
C LEU A 588 -46.87 -29.63 2.47
N ASN A 589 -45.90 -29.58 1.55
CA ASN A 589 -46.15 -29.71 0.11
C ASN A 589 -45.71 -31.09 -0.40
N GLU A 590 -45.83 -31.31 -1.71
CA GLU A 590 -45.52 -32.60 -2.34
C GLU A 590 -44.09 -33.12 -2.04
N ARG A 591 -43.10 -32.24 -1.85
CA ARG A 591 -41.71 -32.62 -1.54
C ARG A 591 -41.58 -33.27 -0.17
N SER A 592 -42.55 -33.06 0.73
CA SER A 592 -42.48 -33.65 2.06
C SER A 592 -42.71 -35.16 2.08
N LYS A 593 -43.29 -35.73 1.01
CA LYS A 593 -43.58 -37.17 0.92
C LYS A 593 -42.33 -38.04 0.97
N GLU A 594 -41.16 -37.47 0.67
CA GLU A 594 -39.90 -38.20 0.68
C GLU A 594 -39.40 -38.54 2.09
N PHE A 595 -39.81 -37.79 3.12
CA PHE A 595 -39.26 -37.90 4.48
C PHE A 595 -40.31 -38.05 5.59
N ILE A 596 -41.60 -38.12 5.24
CA ILE A 596 -42.71 -38.23 6.20
C ILE A 596 -43.27 -39.64 6.29
#